data_AF-A0A368T7Y5-F1
#
_entry.id   AF-A0A368T7Y5-F1
#
_cell.length_a   1.000
_cell.length_b   1.000
_cell.length_c   1.000
_cell.angle_alpha   90.00
_cell.angle_beta   90.00
_cell.angle_gamma   90.00
#
_symmetry.space_group_name_H-M   'P 1'
#
loop_
_entity.id
_entity.type
_entity.pdbx_description
1 polymer ?
#
loop_
_entity_poly.entity_id
_entity_poly.type
_entity_poly.pdbx_seq_one_letter_code
_entity_poly.pdbx_strand_id
1 'polypeptide(L)'
;MAVDVQARRRLTAALLGREAPPEPDAAADPVERVTRGVLLDIGPHMLSMATPKGEERFVFADSTTFWHGREVCHTDLRPGQDVVVRSHPANRWVVERLWADLARVTGVIAERTEDTLVVDTGHDRPRVTATVPYRASGRMGVRHPRLEPGYLFDAVGIWRDGEVQALIPVTSQPDYPVSRIPARPPVERYRETVSGTATWYDPALGKNTHVNPLATAVGAAYPALDGELDCGPDCDRHTTCAALPLLSIGARLRLRNDCTGRSAVVPVTACASATSRFCDRCRACASEGRGRIAQLTLLSFIGLGGSPEAGCFNATLTVG
;
A
#
# COMPACT_ATOMS: atom_id res chain seq x y z
N MET A 1 -23.34 5.27 -1.99
CA MET A 1 -23.56 5.21 -3.45
C MET A 1 -22.23 4.90 -4.10
N ALA A 2 -22.13 3.88 -4.95
CA ALA A 2 -20.88 3.60 -5.67
C ALA A 2 -20.62 4.73 -6.67
N VAL A 3 -19.55 5.49 -6.49
CA VAL A 3 -19.15 6.56 -7.42
C VAL A 3 -18.66 5.91 -8.71
N ASP A 4 -19.29 6.25 -9.84
CA ASP A 4 -18.79 5.84 -11.16
C ASP A 4 -17.53 6.66 -11.50
N VAL A 5 -16.38 6.06 -11.20
CA VAL A 5 -15.05 6.60 -11.45
C VAL A 5 -14.84 6.93 -12.93
N GLN A 6 -15.44 6.16 -13.85
CA GLN A 6 -15.29 6.41 -15.29
C GLN A 6 -16.11 7.61 -15.74
N ALA A 7 -17.33 7.79 -15.23
CA ALA A 7 -18.14 8.97 -15.51
C ALA A 7 -17.47 10.24 -14.97
N ARG A 8 -16.95 10.21 -13.73
CA ARG A 8 -16.27 11.35 -13.12
C ARG A 8 -15.00 11.73 -13.88
N ARG A 9 -14.23 10.74 -14.35
CA ARG A 9 -13.08 10.95 -15.26
C ARG A 9 -13.46 11.74 -16.50
N ARG A 10 -14.55 11.37 -17.19
CA ARG A 10 -14.98 12.04 -18.42
C ARG A 10 -15.33 13.51 -18.16
N LEU A 11 -15.96 13.79 -17.03
CA LEU A 11 -16.33 15.15 -16.63
C LEU A 11 -15.10 15.99 -16.25
N THR A 12 -14.16 15.45 -15.46
CA THR A 12 -12.93 16.16 -15.10
C THR A 12 -12.08 16.48 -16.33
N ALA A 13 -11.93 15.54 -17.27
CA ALA A 13 -11.22 15.78 -18.52
C ALA A 13 -11.89 16.86 -19.38
N ALA A 14 -13.23 16.89 -19.43
CA ALA A 14 -13.98 17.94 -20.13
C ALA A 14 -13.79 19.33 -19.50
N LEU A 15 -13.58 19.41 -18.19
CA LEU A 15 -13.38 20.67 -17.45
C LEU A 15 -11.94 21.20 -17.55
N LEU A 16 -10.93 20.33 -17.38
CA LEU A 16 -9.52 20.75 -17.29
C LEU A 16 -8.80 20.83 -18.66
N GLY A 17 -9.36 20.23 -19.72
CA GLY A 17 -8.80 20.32 -21.06
C GLY A 17 -7.35 19.82 -21.15
N ARG A 18 -6.42 20.73 -21.49
CA ARG A 18 -4.98 20.40 -21.67
C ARG A 18 -4.20 20.30 -20.36
N GLU A 19 -4.77 20.80 -19.26
CA GLU A 19 -4.19 20.72 -17.92
C GLU A 19 -4.58 19.41 -17.22
N ALA A 20 -5.58 18.70 -17.74
CA ALA A 20 -5.96 17.38 -17.26
C ALA A 20 -4.74 16.44 -17.27
N PRO A 21 -4.54 15.65 -16.20
CA PRO A 21 -3.50 14.63 -16.19
C PRO A 21 -3.67 13.72 -17.42
N PRO A 22 -2.59 13.45 -18.17
CA PRO A 22 -2.67 12.66 -19.39
C PRO A 22 -3.30 11.30 -19.09
N GLU A 23 -4.00 10.74 -20.08
CA GLU A 23 -4.48 9.37 -19.97
C GLU A 23 -3.30 8.46 -19.59
N PRO A 24 -3.50 7.49 -18.69
CA PRO A 24 -2.45 6.53 -18.37
C PRO A 24 -1.98 5.93 -19.69
N ASP A 25 -0.70 6.12 -19.97
CA ASP A 25 -0.09 5.60 -21.18
C ASP A 25 -0.32 4.08 -21.18
N ALA A 26 -1.04 3.56 -22.18
CA ALA A 26 -1.36 2.14 -22.23
C ALA A 26 -0.09 1.26 -22.29
N ALA A 27 1.04 1.86 -22.69
CA ALA A 27 2.36 1.24 -22.72
C ALA A 27 3.12 1.30 -21.37
N ALA A 28 2.63 2.05 -20.39
CA ALA A 28 3.25 2.18 -19.05
C ALA A 28 2.25 1.77 -17.96
N ASP A 29 1.59 0.62 -18.13
CA ASP A 29 0.81 0.02 -17.06
C ASP A 29 1.78 -0.31 -15.90
N PRO A 30 1.66 0.35 -14.73
CA PRO A 30 2.54 0.06 -13.60
C PRO A 30 2.54 -1.43 -13.24
N VAL A 31 1.48 -2.17 -13.58
CA VAL A 31 1.21 -3.51 -13.07
C VAL A 31 1.46 -4.62 -14.10
N GLU A 32 1.90 -4.31 -15.32
CA GLU A 32 2.08 -5.33 -16.38
C GLU A 32 2.97 -6.51 -15.95
N ARG A 33 3.94 -6.24 -15.07
CA ARG A 33 4.89 -7.23 -14.55
C ARG A 33 4.55 -7.75 -13.16
N VAL A 34 3.33 -7.51 -12.67
CA VAL A 34 2.91 -7.96 -11.34
C VAL A 34 1.64 -8.80 -11.46
N THR A 35 1.71 -10.04 -11.01
CA THR A 35 0.59 -10.97 -11.03
C THR A 35 0.27 -11.42 -9.61
N ARG A 36 -1.01 -11.50 -9.25
CA ARG A 36 -1.47 -11.97 -7.95
C ARG A 36 -2.53 -13.05 -8.10
N GLY A 37 -2.52 -13.99 -7.17
CA GLY A 37 -3.42 -15.14 -7.18
C GLY A 37 -3.08 -16.11 -6.05
N VAL A 38 -3.61 -17.32 -6.15
CA VAL A 38 -3.38 -18.38 -5.16
C VAL A 38 -2.43 -19.42 -5.73
N LEU A 39 -1.40 -19.80 -4.98
CA LEU A 39 -0.44 -20.82 -5.37
C LEU A 39 -1.15 -22.18 -5.51
N LEU A 40 -1.03 -22.82 -6.67
CA LEU A 40 -1.61 -24.14 -6.95
C LEU A 40 -0.56 -25.25 -6.79
N ASP A 41 0.64 -25.02 -7.34
CA ASP A 41 1.75 -25.95 -7.27
C ASP A 41 3.09 -25.21 -7.31
N ILE A 42 4.13 -25.79 -6.71
CA ILE A 42 5.50 -25.28 -6.76
C ILE A 42 6.49 -26.43 -6.82
N GLY A 43 7.20 -26.52 -7.95
CA GLY A 43 8.29 -27.47 -8.17
C GLY A 43 9.66 -26.80 -8.07
N PRO A 44 10.74 -27.48 -8.51
CA PRO A 44 12.11 -26.96 -8.41
C PRO A 44 12.43 -25.75 -9.30
N HIS A 45 11.70 -25.55 -10.39
CA HIS A 45 11.98 -24.51 -11.40
C HIS A 45 10.74 -23.76 -11.88
N MET A 46 9.56 -24.16 -11.42
CA MET A 46 8.30 -23.58 -11.88
C MET A 46 7.26 -23.57 -10.77
N LEU A 47 6.33 -22.64 -10.89
CA LEU A 47 5.14 -22.56 -10.06
C LEU A 47 3.92 -22.33 -10.94
N SER A 48 2.77 -22.79 -10.48
CA SER A 48 1.47 -22.45 -11.05
C SER A 48 0.61 -21.75 -10.02
N MET A 49 -0.21 -20.80 -10.47
CA MET A 49 -1.11 -20.05 -9.60
C MET A 49 -2.44 -19.80 -10.29
N ALA A 50 -3.53 -19.84 -9.52
CA ALA A 50 -4.85 -19.43 -9.96
C ALA A 50 -4.93 -17.90 -9.89
N THR A 51 -5.15 -17.27 -11.03
CA THR A 51 -5.41 -15.83 -11.15
C THR A 51 -6.86 -15.61 -11.57
N PRO A 52 -7.39 -14.38 -11.48
CA PRO A 52 -8.71 -14.06 -12.04
C PRO A 52 -8.83 -14.32 -13.56
N LYS A 53 -7.71 -14.52 -14.27
CA LYS A 53 -7.69 -14.86 -15.70
C LYS A 53 -7.61 -16.37 -15.97
N GLY A 54 -7.51 -17.18 -14.93
CA GLY A 54 -7.30 -18.62 -15.01
C GLY A 54 -5.97 -19.06 -14.39
N GLU A 55 -5.56 -20.29 -14.68
CA GLU A 55 -4.26 -20.79 -14.24
C GLU A 55 -3.13 -20.16 -15.06
N GLU A 56 -2.15 -19.58 -14.37
CA GLU A 56 -0.91 -19.07 -14.96
C GLU A 56 0.30 -19.84 -14.42
N ARG A 57 1.29 -20.06 -15.28
CA ARG A 57 2.53 -20.78 -14.95
C ARG A 57 3.72 -19.87 -15.13
N PHE A 58 4.63 -19.90 -14.17
CA PHE A 58 5.86 -19.11 -14.18
C PHE A 58 7.06 -20.01 -13.97
N VAL A 59 8.17 -19.64 -14.60
CA VAL A 59 9.48 -20.25 -14.38
C VAL A 59 10.26 -19.34 -13.43
N PHE A 60 11.08 -19.91 -12.57
CA PHE A 60 11.99 -19.13 -11.73
C PHE A 60 13.42 -19.62 -11.88
N ALA A 61 14.36 -18.71 -11.68
CA ALA A 61 15.79 -18.94 -11.81
C ALA A 61 16.46 -18.93 -10.42
N ASP A 62 17.74 -19.25 -10.35
CA ASP A 62 18.50 -19.23 -9.09
C ASP A 62 18.59 -17.83 -8.46
N SER A 63 18.38 -16.78 -9.26
CA SER A 63 18.32 -15.39 -8.80
C SER A 63 16.94 -14.98 -8.26
N THR A 64 15.93 -15.85 -8.38
CA THR A 64 14.58 -15.56 -7.88
C THR A 64 14.56 -15.58 -6.35
N THR A 65 13.97 -14.54 -5.77
CA THR A 65 13.84 -14.42 -4.31
C THR A 65 12.41 -14.68 -3.86
N PHE A 66 12.26 -15.41 -2.75
CA PHE A 66 10.96 -15.75 -2.16
C PHE A 66 10.86 -15.16 -0.76
N TRP A 67 9.70 -14.57 -0.45
CA TRP A 67 9.45 -13.95 0.84
C TRP A 67 8.17 -14.48 1.47
N HIS A 68 8.26 -14.92 2.72
CA HIS A 68 7.14 -15.31 3.57
C HIS A 68 7.47 -14.90 5.02
N GLY A 69 7.25 -13.62 5.34
CA GLY A 69 7.64 -12.99 6.61
C GLY A 69 9.14 -12.75 6.78
N ARG A 70 9.96 -13.46 6.02
CA ARG A 70 11.40 -13.35 5.83
C ARG A 70 11.75 -13.93 4.45
N GLU A 71 12.99 -13.77 4.03
CA GLU A 71 13.47 -14.52 2.85
C GLU A 71 13.48 -16.03 3.17
N VAL A 72 12.93 -16.81 2.24
CA VAL A 72 12.70 -18.26 2.38
C VAL A 72 13.08 -19.00 1.10
N CYS A 73 13.13 -20.33 1.14
CA CYS A 73 13.28 -21.14 -0.06
C CYS A 73 11.92 -21.42 -0.71
N HIS A 74 11.90 -21.75 -2.00
CA HIS A 74 10.67 -22.14 -2.69
C HIS A 74 9.97 -23.35 -2.02
N THR A 75 10.74 -24.24 -1.41
CA THR A 75 10.25 -25.40 -0.65
C THR A 75 9.55 -25.04 0.66
N ASP A 76 9.59 -23.79 1.11
CA ASP A 76 8.85 -23.30 2.28
C ASP A 76 7.43 -22.82 1.91
N LEU A 77 7.14 -22.67 0.62
CA LEU A 77 5.83 -22.27 0.12
C LEU A 77 4.89 -23.47 -0.01
N ARG A 78 3.59 -23.24 0.10
CA ARG A 78 2.56 -24.26 0.11
C ARG A 78 1.41 -23.88 -0.82
N PRO A 79 0.85 -24.86 -1.56
CA PRO A 79 -0.42 -24.66 -2.26
C PRO A 79 -1.49 -24.07 -1.33
N GLY A 80 -2.31 -23.16 -1.87
CA GLY A 80 -3.34 -22.43 -1.15
C GLY A 80 -2.92 -21.06 -0.61
N GLN A 81 -1.63 -20.73 -0.60
CA GLN A 81 -1.16 -19.41 -0.17
C GLN A 81 -1.51 -18.31 -1.18
N ASP A 82 -1.81 -17.10 -0.69
CA ASP A 82 -1.90 -15.92 -1.54
C ASP A 82 -0.50 -15.52 -1.97
N VAL A 83 -0.25 -15.40 -3.26
CA VAL A 83 1.07 -15.04 -3.79
C VAL A 83 0.98 -13.86 -4.74
N VAL A 84 1.97 -12.98 -4.62
CA VAL A 84 2.23 -11.91 -5.57
C VAL A 84 3.57 -12.14 -6.21
N VAL A 85 3.59 -12.18 -7.54
CA VAL A 85 4.76 -12.37 -8.37
C VAL A 85 5.10 -11.04 -9.04
N ARG A 86 6.36 -10.62 -8.92
CA ARG A 86 6.97 -9.64 -9.82
C ARG A 86 7.82 -10.38 -10.84
N SER A 87 7.51 -10.19 -12.11
CA SER A 87 8.22 -10.80 -13.22
C SER A 87 9.42 -9.99 -13.67
N HIS A 88 10.41 -10.69 -14.25
CA HIS A 88 11.62 -10.11 -14.79
C HIS A 88 11.31 -9.08 -15.89
N PRO A 89 12.03 -7.94 -15.95
CA PRO A 89 11.76 -6.88 -16.95
C PRO A 89 11.78 -7.36 -18.41
N ALA A 90 12.67 -8.29 -18.73
CA ALA A 90 12.81 -8.81 -20.10
C ALA A 90 11.87 -9.99 -20.43
N ASN A 91 11.23 -10.61 -19.43
CA ASN A 91 10.37 -11.77 -19.66
C ASN A 91 9.31 -11.91 -18.56
N ARG A 92 8.04 -11.67 -18.92
CA ARG A 92 6.90 -11.74 -17.98
C ARG A 92 6.67 -13.12 -17.36
N TRP A 93 7.19 -14.18 -17.96
CA TRP A 93 7.03 -15.56 -17.49
C TRP A 93 8.11 -15.99 -16.50
N VAL A 94 9.16 -15.18 -16.32
CA VAL A 94 10.24 -15.45 -15.38
C VAL A 94 10.01 -14.66 -14.09
N VAL A 95 9.96 -15.34 -12.95
CA VAL A 95 9.79 -14.70 -11.64
C VAL A 95 11.09 -14.00 -11.24
N GLU A 96 11.02 -12.71 -10.95
CA GLU A 96 12.11 -11.97 -10.30
C GLU A 96 11.99 -12.12 -8.77
N ARG A 97 10.77 -11.94 -8.25
CA ARG A 97 10.49 -11.98 -6.82
C ARG A 97 9.07 -12.45 -6.53
N LEU A 98 8.89 -13.23 -5.48
CA LEU A 98 7.60 -13.71 -5.01
C LEU A 98 7.40 -13.38 -3.53
N TRP A 99 6.20 -12.89 -3.19
CA TRP A 99 5.76 -12.70 -1.80
C TRP A 99 4.54 -13.58 -1.53
N ALA A 100 4.57 -14.32 -0.42
CA ALA A 100 3.48 -15.19 0.02
C ALA A 100 2.82 -14.65 1.30
N ASP A 101 1.49 -14.75 1.34
CA ASP A 101 0.58 -14.35 2.42
C ASP A 101 0.84 -12.93 2.95
N LEU A 102 1.33 -12.05 2.07
CA LEU A 102 1.79 -10.72 2.44
C LEU A 102 0.67 -9.90 3.09
N ALA A 103 0.98 -9.32 4.25
CA ALA A 103 0.04 -8.48 5.00
C ALA A 103 0.70 -7.19 5.47
N ARG A 104 -0.10 -6.14 5.61
CA ARG A 104 0.30 -4.89 6.27
C ARG A 104 -0.85 -4.37 7.10
N VAL A 105 -0.52 -3.95 8.31
CA VAL A 105 -1.44 -3.30 9.23
C VAL A 105 -0.93 -1.90 9.50
N THR A 106 -1.77 -0.90 9.29
CA THR A 106 -1.40 0.52 9.45
C THR A 106 -2.60 1.26 10.03
N GLY A 107 -2.41 1.99 11.12
CA GLY A 107 -3.51 2.71 11.74
C GLY A 107 -3.25 3.15 13.16
N VAL A 108 -4.34 3.30 13.92
CA VAL A 108 -4.33 3.61 15.35
C VAL A 108 -4.64 2.34 16.13
N ILE A 109 -3.87 2.03 17.17
CA ILE A 109 -4.20 0.94 18.08
C ILE A 109 -5.51 1.30 18.77
N ALA A 110 -6.56 0.51 18.55
CA ALA A 110 -7.86 0.69 19.19
C ALA A 110 -7.91 -0.09 20.51
N GLU A 111 -7.42 -1.33 20.50
CA GLU A 111 -7.44 -2.24 21.63
C GLU A 111 -6.13 -3.03 21.69
N ARG A 112 -5.79 -3.51 22.89
CA ARG A 112 -4.67 -4.42 23.12
C ARG A 112 -5.06 -5.49 24.12
N THR A 113 -4.74 -6.74 23.77
CA THR A 113 -4.82 -7.90 24.63
C THR A 113 -3.51 -8.66 24.49
N GLU A 114 -2.69 -8.70 25.55
CA GLU A 114 -1.37 -9.36 25.55
C GLU A 114 -0.44 -8.88 24.41
N ASP A 115 -0.18 -9.74 23.42
CA ASP A 115 0.61 -9.48 22.20
C ASP A 115 -0.25 -9.21 20.96
N THR A 116 -1.57 -9.24 21.10
CA THR A 116 -2.55 -8.94 20.06
C THR A 116 -3.02 -7.49 20.16
N LEU A 117 -3.13 -6.85 19.01
CA LEU A 117 -3.58 -5.48 18.80
C LEU A 117 -4.77 -5.50 17.85
N VAL A 118 -5.80 -4.73 18.17
CA VAL A 118 -6.83 -4.36 17.18
C VAL A 118 -6.46 -2.98 16.66
N VAL A 119 -6.25 -2.86 15.36
CA VAL A 119 -5.83 -1.62 14.72
C VAL A 119 -6.97 -1.06 13.89
N ASP A 120 -7.35 0.17 14.20
CA ASP A 120 -8.24 0.98 13.37
C ASP A 120 -7.47 1.52 12.16
N THR A 121 -7.81 0.99 10.98
CA THR A 121 -7.13 1.30 9.72
C THR A 121 -7.68 2.55 9.02
N GLY A 122 -8.62 3.24 9.66
CA GLY A 122 -9.26 4.46 9.17
C GLY A 122 -10.54 4.20 8.39
N HIS A 123 -11.02 5.26 7.75
CA HIS A 123 -12.31 5.32 7.08
C HIS A 123 -12.49 4.23 6.00
N ASP A 124 -13.72 3.70 5.90
CA ASP A 124 -14.16 2.66 4.96
C ASP A 124 -13.42 1.32 5.00
N ARG A 125 -12.65 1.05 6.06
CA ARG A 125 -11.91 -0.20 6.19
C ARG A 125 -12.19 -0.88 7.52
N PRO A 126 -12.30 -2.22 7.52
CA PRO A 126 -12.48 -2.94 8.77
C PRO A 126 -11.24 -2.78 9.65
N ARG A 127 -11.46 -2.85 10.96
CA ARG A 127 -10.36 -3.02 11.91
C ARG A 127 -9.62 -4.31 11.62
N VAL A 128 -8.31 -4.31 11.85
CA VAL A 128 -7.44 -5.46 11.61
C VAL A 128 -6.84 -5.92 12.92
N THR A 129 -6.98 -7.21 13.21
CA THR A 129 -6.28 -7.86 14.31
C THR A 129 -4.86 -8.19 13.89
N ALA A 130 -3.89 -7.78 14.71
CA ALA A 130 -2.48 -8.01 14.49
C ALA A 130 -1.81 -8.54 15.74
N THR A 131 -1.10 -9.65 15.63
CA THR A 131 -0.34 -10.27 16.71
C THR A 131 1.14 -10.00 16.50
N VAL A 132 1.83 -9.50 17.53
CA VAL A 132 3.28 -9.23 17.50
C VAL A 132 4.01 -10.43 18.10
N PRO A 133 4.47 -11.40 17.28
CA PRO A 133 5.07 -12.61 17.82
C PRO A 133 6.34 -12.28 18.59
N TYR A 134 6.66 -13.12 19.59
CA TYR A 134 7.83 -12.95 20.46
C TYR A 134 9.13 -12.65 19.69
N ARG A 135 9.38 -13.35 18.58
CA ARG A 135 10.56 -13.15 17.69
C ARG A 135 10.65 -11.77 17.02
N ALA A 136 9.53 -11.06 16.91
CA ALA A 136 9.45 -9.71 16.35
C ALA A 136 9.29 -8.63 17.45
N SER A 137 8.96 -9.00 18.68
CA SER A 137 8.70 -8.07 19.79
C SER A 137 9.84 -7.07 20.02
N GLY A 138 11.10 -7.52 20.04
CA GLY A 138 12.25 -6.66 20.28
C GLY A 138 12.42 -5.56 19.22
N ARG A 139 12.39 -5.93 17.92
CA ARG A 139 12.48 -4.94 16.84
C ARG A 139 11.23 -4.05 16.77
N MET A 140 10.06 -4.60 17.10
CA MET A 140 8.81 -3.84 17.17
C MET A 140 8.92 -2.77 18.26
N GLY A 141 9.37 -3.13 19.47
CA GLY A 141 9.51 -2.21 20.61
C GLY A 141 10.51 -1.08 20.37
N VAL A 142 11.51 -1.27 19.51
CA VAL A 142 12.44 -0.17 19.11
C VAL A 142 11.73 0.91 18.29
N ARG A 143 10.78 0.52 17.45
CA ARG A 143 10.10 1.42 16.51
C ARG A 143 8.71 1.84 16.98
N HIS A 144 8.08 1.02 17.80
CA HIS A 144 6.75 1.20 18.40
C HIS A 144 6.86 0.92 19.90
N PRO A 145 7.52 1.81 20.67
CA PRO A 145 7.74 1.60 22.09
C PRO A 145 6.43 1.61 22.92
N ARG A 146 5.34 2.16 22.39
CA ARG A 146 4.02 2.23 23.03
C ARG A 146 3.00 1.43 22.23
N LEU A 147 2.85 0.17 22.56
CA LEU A 147 1.76 -0.67 22.03
C LEU A 147 0.53 -0.50 22.93
N GLU A 148 -0.09 0.67 22.92
CA GLU A 148 -1.24 1.02 23.77
C GLU A 148 -2.33 1.70 22.92
N PRO A 149 -3.62 1.60 23.30
CA PRO A 149 -4.68 2.30 22.61
C PRO A 149 -4.40 3.79 22.40
N GLY A 150 -4.74 4.30 21.21
CA GLY A 150 -4.52 5.68 20.81
C GLY A 150 -3.14 5.97 20.20
N TYR A 151 -2.20 5.02 20.17
CA TYR A 151 -0.91 5.20 19.49
C TYR A 151 -0.92 4.69 18.05
N LEU A 152 -0.06 5.26 17.20
CA LEU A 152 0.08 4.83 15.80
C LEU A 152 0.84 3.49 15.70
N PHE A 153 0.39 2.63 14.79
CA PHE A 153 1.03 1.36 14.48
C PHE A 153 1.15 1.16 12.98
N ASP A 154 2.28 0.62 12.53
CA ASP A 154 2.50 0.29 11.12
C ASP A 154 3.54 -0.80 10.95
N ALA A 155 3.09 -1.97 10.51
CA ALA A 155 3.94 -3.14 10.36
C ALA A 155 3.57 -3.97 9.14
N VAL A 156 4.58 -4.55 8.51
CA VAL A 156 4.44 -5.59 7.47
C VAL A 156 4.61 -6.96 8.11
N GLY A 157 3.88 -7.93 7.58
CA GLY A 157 3.70 -9.23 8.17
C GLY A 157 3.15 -10.23 7.18
N ILE A 158 2.58 -11.30 7.73
CA ILE A 158 1.86 -12.31 6.96
C ILE A 158 0.46 -12.52 7.52
N TRP A 159 -0.48 -12.87 6.66
CA TRP A 159 -1.79 -13.36 7.08
C TRP A 159 -1.64 -14.78 7.64
N ARG A 160 -2.26 -15.02 8.80
CA ARG A 160 -2.35 -16.35 9.40
C ARG A 160 -3.63 -16.43 10.21
N ASP A 161 -4.46 -17.41 9.91
CA ASP A 161 -5.69 -17.70 10.66
C ASP A 161 -6.63 -16.48 10.79
N GLY A 162 -6.66 -15.61 9.77
CA GLY A 162 -7.49 -14.41 9.74
C GLY A 162 -6.88 -13.19 10.44
N GLU A 163 -5.68 -13.30 11.00
CA GLU A 163 -4.94 -12.23 11.67
C GLU A 163 -3.63 -11.89 10.95
N VAL A 164 -3.11 -10.71 11.20
CA VAL A 164 -1.78 -10.31 10.72
C VAL A 164 -0.72 -10.65 11.75
N GLN A 165 0.22 -11.53 11.43
CA GLN A 165 1.45 -11.62 12.22
C GLN A 165 2.37 -10.46 11.87
N ALA A 166 2.46 -9.46 12.74
CA ALA A 166 3.24 -8.24 12.51
C ALA A 166 4.74 -8.49 12.74
N LEU A 167 5.54 -8.48 11.67
CA LEU A 167 6.94 -8.97 11.71
C LEU A 167 7.99 -7.86 11.52
N ILE A 168 7.68 -6.83 10.73
CA ILE A 168 8.63 -5.79 10.34
C ILE A 168 7.98 -4.42 10.60
N PRO A 169 8.49 -3.61 11.54
CA PRO A 169 7.99 -2.25 11.72
C PRO A 169 8.38 -1.37 10.53
N VAL A 170 7.42 -0.63 9.97
CA VAL A 170 7.63 0.21 8.77
C VAL A 170 8.03 1.63 9.16
N THR A 171 7.53 2.11 10.30
CA THR A 171 7.69 3.50 10.72
C THR A 171 8.25 3.60 12.12
N SER A 172 8.60 4.80 12.56
CA SER A 172 8.85 5.08 13.98
C SER A 172 7.63 5.80 14.54
N GLN A 173 7.09 5.24 15.60
CA GLN A 173 5.95 5.78 16.32
C GLN A 173 6.34 7.09 17.01
N PRO A 174 5.48 8.13 16.97
CA PRO A 174 5.69 9.33 17.77
C PRO A 174 5.48 9.03 19.26
N ASP A 175 6.15 9.81 20.10
CA ASP A 175 6.14 9.68 21.56
C ASP A 175 4.78 10.08 22.19
N TYR A 176 3.81 10.49 21.38
CA TYR A 176 2.49 10.98 21.78
C TYR A 176 1.35 10.19 21.10
N PRO A 177 0.18 10.06 21.76
CA PRO A 177 -1.01 9.45 21.16
C PRO A 177 -1.66 10.39 20.14
N VAL A 178 -2.56 9.85 19.30
CA VAL A 178 -3.21 10.59 18.22
C VAL A 178 -4.08 11.77 18.70
N SER A 179 -4.61 11.69 19.92
CA SER A 179 -5.36 12.77 20.58
C SER A 179 -4.50 13.98 20.96
N ARG A 180 -3.17 13.84 20.90
CA ARG A 180 -2.20 14.90 21.20
C ARG A 180 -1.34 15.23 19.97
N ILE A 181 -1.83 14.97 18.77
CA ILE A 181 -1.13 15.38 17.54
C ILE A 181 -0.94 16.91 17.58
N PRO A 182 0.30 17.42 17.44
CA PRO A 182 0.54 18.85 17.38
C PRO A 182 -0.23 19.49 16.23
N ALA A 183 -0.83 20.66 16.49
CA ALA A 183 -1.48 21.45 15.46
C ALA A 183 -0.46 21.77 14.34
N ARG A 184 -0.87 21.53 13.09
CA ARG A 184 -0.06 21.79 11.91
C ARG A 184 -0.59 23.05 11.25
N PRO A 185 0.26 24.04 10.92
CA PRO A 185 -0.20 25.21 10.20
C PRO A 185 -0.80 24.76 8.86
N PRO A 186 -1.93 25.36 8.43
CA PRO A 186 -2.47 25.10 7.10
C PRO A 186 -1.43 25.47 6.05
N VAL A 187 -1.34 24.68 4.98
CA VAL A 187 -0.40 24.99 3.91
C VAL A 187 -1.04 25.99 2.96
N GLU A 188 -0.55 27.23 3.01
CA GLU A 188 -1.13 28.34 2.22
C GLU A 188 -0.84 28.27 0.71
N ARG A 189 0.15 27.48 0.28
CA ARG A 189 0.50 27.38 -1.15
C ARG A 189 0.11 26.04 -1.73
N TYR A 190 -0.82 26.07 -2.68
CA TYR A 190 -1.03 24.99 -3.63
C TYR A 190 0.31 24.65 -4.29
N ARG A 191 0.65 23.37 -4.29
CA ARG A 191 1.80 22.84 -5.03
C ARG A 191 1.28 21.71 -5.89
N GLU A 192 1.45 21.87 -7.20
CA GLU A 192 1.17 20.81 -8.17
C GLU A 192 2.05 19.59 -7.90
N THR A 193 3.26 19.80 -7.37
CA THR A 193 4.21 18.73 -7.06
C THR A 193 4.57 18.68 -5.58
N VAL A 194 4.44 17.51 -4.98
CA VAL A 194 4.69 17.24 -3.56
C VAL A 194 5.57 16.00 -3.40
N SER A 195 6.69 16.13 -2.70
CA SER A 195 7.55 15.01 -2.34
C SER A 195 7.28 14.52 -0.92
N GLY A 196 7.34 13.21 -0.71
CA GLY A 196 7.11 12.58 0.58
C GLY A 196 7.20 11.06 0.49
N THR A 197 6.39 10.36 1.28
CA THR A 197 6.42 8.89 1.36
C THR A 197 5.16 8.29 0.72
N ALA A 198 5.36 7.33 -0.20
CA ALA A 198 4.29 6.44 -0.63
C ALA A 198 4.38 5.12 0.13
N THR A 199 3.23 4.57 0.52
CA THR A 199 3.14 3.27 1.19
C THR A 199 2.09 2.40 0.49
N TRP A 200 1.81 1.19 0.96
CA TRP A 200 0.83 0.31 0.30
C TRP A 200 -0.29 -0.22 1.19
N TYR A 201 -1.42 -0.59 0.61
CA TYR A 201 -2.46 -1.36 1.28
C TYR A 201 -2.95 -2.48 0.37
N ASP A 202 -3.55 -3.49 0.98
CA ASP A 202 -4.18 -4.57 0.25
C ASP A 202 -5.71 -4.41 0.30
N PRO A 203 -6.36 -4.01 -0.80
CA PRO A 203 -7.82 -3.94 -0.88
C PRO A 203 -8.53 -5.28 -0.65
N ALA A 204 -7.87 -6.41 -0.94
CA ALA A 204 -8.44 -7.74 -0.80
C ALA A 204 -8.17 -8.39 0.58
N LEU A 205 -7.31 -7.79 1.41
CA LEU A 205 -6.92 -8.30 2.72
C LEU A 205 -6.49 -9.78 2.71
N GLY A 206 -5.78 -10.21 1.67
CA GLY A 206 -5.34 -11.60 1.48
C GLY A 206 -6.46 -12.61 1.18
N LYS A 207 -7.72 -12.17 0.98
CA LYS A 207 -8.87 -13.08 0.89
C LYS A 207 -9.22 -13.45 -0.55
N ASN A 208 -9.22 -14.76 -0.82
CA ASN A 208 -9.72 -15.38 -2.07
C ASN A 208 -9.24 -14.67 -3.34
N THR A 209 -7.95 -14.36 -3.40
CA THR A 209 -7.38 -13.40 -4.36
C THR A 209 -7.48 -13.82 -5.82
N HIS A 210 -7.67 -15.11 -6.08
CA HIS A 210 -7.93 -15.68 -7.40
C HIS A 210 -9.34 -15.36 -7.94
N VAL A 211 -10.31 -15.02 -7.08
CA VAL A 211 -11.70 -14.67 -7.49
C VAL A 211 -12.15 -13.29 -7.00
N ASN A 212 -11.42 -12.68 -6.07
CA ASN A 212 -11.75 -11.38 -5.53
C ASN A 212 -11.27 -10.26 -6.48
N PRO A 213 -12.17 -9.46 -7.10
CA PRO A 213 -11.78 -8.41 -8.04
C PRO A 213 -10.95 -7.30 -7.39
N LEU A 214 -11.03 -7.14 -6.06
CA LEU A 214 -10.20 -6.18 -5.33
C LEU A 214 -8.72 -6.58 -5.29
N ALA A 215 -8.39 -7.87 -5.51
CA ALA A 215 -7.02 -8.36 -5.47
C ALA A 215 -6.19 -7.86 -6.65
N THR A 216 -6.84 -7.50 -7.76
CA THR A 216 -6.22 -6.92 -8.95
C THR A 216 -6.47 -5.42 -9.10
N ALA A 217 -7.03 -4.78 -8.06
CA ALA A 217 -7.28 -3.35 -8.09
C ALA A 217 -5.98 -2.56 -8.22
N VAL A 218 -6.01 -1.55 -9.10
CA VAL A 218 -4.91 -0.62 -9.37
C VAL A 218 -5.37 0.78 -9.02
N GLY A 219 -4.56 1.51 -8.25
CA GLY A 219 -4.94 2.82 -7.75
C GLY A 219 -4.19 3.23 -6.49
N ALA A 220 -4.63 4.35 -5.93
CA ALA A 220 -4.14 4.91 -4.68
C ALA A 220 -5.29 5.29 -3.77
N ALA A 221 -5.14 5.03 -2.49
CA ALA A 221 -5.89 5.71 -1.46
C ALA A 221 -5.20 7.04 -1.10
N TYR A 222 -5.96 8.11 -0.97
CA TYR A 222 -5.41 9.46 -0.84
C TYR A 222 -5.66 10.09 0.55
N PRO A 223 -4.64 10.68 1.21
CA PRO A 223 -4.79 11.19 2.59
C PRO A 223 -5.55 12.52 2.71
N ALA A 224 -5.58 13.33 1.65
CA ALA A 224 -6.24 14.63 1.61
C ALA A 224 -7.44 14.59 0.65
N LEU A 225 -8.33 13.62 0.86
CA LEU A 225 -9.56 13.50 0.08
C LEU A 225 -10.55 14.61 0.43
N ASP A 226 -11.35 15.06 -0.54
CA ASP A 226 -12.46 15.98 -0.30
C ASP A 226 -13.47 15.34 0.67
N GLY A 227 -13.73 16.04 1.78
CA GLY A 227 -14.59 15.57 2.85
C GLY A 227 -16.08 15.71 2.56
N GLU A 228 -16.48 16.69 1.73
CA GLU A 228 -17.91 16.96 1.49
C GLU A 228 -18.52 15.97 0.50
N LEU A 229 -17.74 15.57 -0.51
CA LEU A 229 -18.26 14.79 -1.64
C LEU A 229 -17.81 13.32 -1.66
N ASP A 230 -16.67 12.99 -1.06
CA ASP A 230 -16.07 11.67 -1.25
C ASP A 230 -15.84 10.90 0.05
N CYS A 231 -15.23 11.52 1.07
CA CYS A 231 -14.99 10.83 2.36
C CYS A 231 -16.19 10.87 3.31
N GLY A 232 -17.16 11.75 3.08
CA GLY A 232 -18.34 11.89 3.94
C GLY A 232 -18.04 12.49 5.33
N PRO A 233 -19.10 12.71 6.14
CA PRO A 233 -18.99 13.40 7.42
C PRO A 233 -18.25 12.60 8.50
N ASP A 234 -18.24 11.26 8.40
CA ASP A 234 -17.57 10.35 9.34
C ASP A 234 -16.09 10.12 9.00
N CYS A 235 -15.54 10.92 8.06
CA CYS A 235 -14.15 10.86 7.68
C CYS A 235 -13.23 11.34 8.81
N ASP A 236 -12.42 10.43 9.35
CA ASP A 236 -11.48 10.73 10.43
C ASP A 236 -10.14 11.32 9.94
N ARG A 237 -10.13 12.04 8.81
CA ARG A 237 -8.89 12.62 8.25
C ARG A 237 -8.36 13.76 9.13
N HIS A 238 -7.04 13.87 9.20
CA HIS A 238 -6.35 14.98 9.85
C HIS A 238 -5.55 15.80 8.84
N THR A 239 -5.13 17.01 9.23
CA THR A 239 -4.19 17.81 8.44
C THR A 239 -2.91 17.01 8.20
N THR A 240 -2.54 16.76 6.95
CA THR A 240 -1.37 15.95 6.58
C THR A 240 -0.07 16.70 6.88
N CYS A 241 1.04 15.97 7.07
CA CYS A 241 2.35 16.61 7.28
C CYS A 241 2.94 17.16 5.98
N ALA A 242 2.59 16.53 4.86
CA ALA A 242 2.84 17.06 3.54
C ALA A 242 1.71 18.03 3.14
N ALA A 243 2.08 19.05 2.37
CA ALA A 243 1.19 20.05 1.80
C ALA A 243 0.34 19.49 0.66
N LEU A 244 -0.60 18.61 0.97
CA LEU A 244 -1.38 17.91 -0.05
C LEU A 244 -2.56 18.76 -0.52
N PRO A 245 -2.76 18.92 -1.85
CA PRO A 245 -3.99 19.49 -2.38
C PRO A 245 -5.17 18.55 -2.08
N LEU A 246 -6.37 19.11 -1.98
CA LEU A 246 -7.58 18.29 -1.86
C LEU A 246 -7.87 17.61 -3.20
N LEU A 247 -8.12 16.30 -3.17
CA LEU A 247 -8.48 15.53 -4.36
C LEU A 247 -9.78 14.76 -4.14
N SER A 248 -10.45 14.45 -5.25
CA SER A 248 -11.65 13.61 -5.25
C SER A 248 -11.36 12.16 -5.63
N ILE A 249 -12.28 11.25 -5.30
CA ILE A 249 -12.28 9.90 -5.87
C ILE A 249 -12.40 10.00 -7.39
N GLY A 250 -11.58 9.23 -8.09
CA GLY A 250 -11.44 9.24 -9.54
C GLY A 250 -10.50 10.30 -10.10
N ALA A 251 -10.02 11.23 -9.27
CA ALA A 251 -8.92 12.11 -9.66
C ALA A 251 -7.67 11.29 -10.00
N ARG A 252 -6.84 11.81 -10.89
CA ARG A 252 -5.59 11.16 -11.29
C ARG A 252 -4.40 11.90 -10.73
N LEU A 253 -3.45 11.12 -10.25
CA LEU A 253 -2.17 11.62 -9.77
C LEU A 253 -1.05 10.86 -10.47
N ARG A 254 -0.02 11.59 -10.88
CA ARG A 254 1.23 11.00 -11.33
C ARG A 254 2.10 10.76 -10.10
N LEU A 255 2.50 9.53 -9.87
CA LEU A 255 3.48 9.18 -8.84
C LEU A 255 4.76 8.71 -9.49
N ARG A 256 5.88 9.23 -9.00
CA ARG A 256 7.22 8.75 -9.28
C ARG A 256 7.79 8.13 -8.00
N ASN A 257 8.28 6.90 -8.08
CA ASN A 257 9.13 6.31 -7.06
C ASN A 257 10.53 6.89 -7.22
N ASP A 258 10.95 7.73 -6.28
CA ASP A 258 12.22 8.45 -6.36
C ASP A 258 13.42 7.51 -6.18
N CYS A 259 13.23 6.35 -5.54
CA CYS A 259 14.28 5.36 -5.35
C CYS A 259 14.61 4.60 -6.63
N THR A 260 13.66 4.43 -7.55
CA THR A 260 13.82 3.62 -8.78
C THR A 260 13.65 4.41 -10.07
N GLY A 261 13.17 5.66 -9.98
CA GLY A 261 12.82 6.49 -11.12
C GLY A 261 11.53 6.09 -11.85
N ARG A 262 10.90 4.97 -11.48
CA ARG A 262 9.64 4.51 -12.12
C ARG A 262 8.50 5.47 -11.81
N SER A 263 7.64 5.70 -12.79
CA SER A 263 6.48 6.57 -12.60
C SER A 263 5.24 5.99 -13.29
N ALA A 264 4.08 6.28 -12.73
CA ALA A 264 2.79 5.90 -13.31
C ALA A 264 1.73 6.92 -12.93
N VAL A 265 0.67 6.96 -13.74
CA VAL A 265 -0.55 7.70 -13.42
C VAL A 265 -1.53 6.72 -12.81
N VAL A 266 -1.97 6.97 -11.58
CA VAL A 266 -2.92 6.11 -10.86
C VAL A 266 -4.16 6.89 -10.46
N PRO A 267 -5.36 6.28 -10.52
CA PRO A 267 -6.57 6.91 -10.00
C PRO A 267 -6.59 6.89 -8.47
N VAL A 268 -7.19 7.91 -7.89
CA VAL A 268 -7.63 7.91 -6.48
C VAL A 268 -8.86 7.02 -6.37
N THR A 269 -8.76 5.93 -5.62
CA THR A 269 -9.82 4.92 -5.51
C THR A 269 -10.42 4.81 -4.11
N ALA A 270 -9.76 5.37 -3.10
CA ALA A 270 -10.20 5.27 -1.71
C ALA A 270 -9.67 6.42 -0.85
N CYS A 271 -10.23 6.57 0.35
CA CYS A 271 -9.67 7.42 1.39
C CYS A 271 -8.47 6.74 2.08
N ALA A 272 -7.45 7.53 2.44
CA ALA A 272 -6.36 7.10 3.33
C ALA A 272 -6.31 7.97 4.59
N SER A 273 -7.44 8.12 5.30
CA SER A 273 -7.53 9.02 6.46
C SER A 273 -6.52 8.69 7.56
N ALA A 274 -6.34 7.42 7.91
CA ALA A 274 -5.33 7.00 8.90
C ALA A 274 -3.90 7.41 8.51
N THR A 275 -3.61 7.43 7.20
CA THR A 275 -2.30 7.81 6.65
C THR A 275 -1.97 9.29 6.92
N SER A 276 -2.98 10.16 7.05
CA SER A 276 -2.79 11.59 7.33
C SER A 276 -2.13 11.88 8.69
N ARG A 277 -2.18 10.91 9.63
CA ARG A 277 -1.62 11.04 10.98
C ARG A 277 -0.10 10.87 11.01
N PHE A 278 0.48 10.21 10.01
CA PHE A 278 1.90 9.86 9.98
C PHE A 278 2.78 10.98 9.37
N CYS A 279 3.76 11.47 10.15
CA CYS A 279 4.79 12.43 9.71
C CYS A 279 6.17 11.79 9.50
N ASP A 280 6.18 10.49 9.25
CA ASP A 280 7.41 9.73 9.10
C ASP A 280 8.14 10.03 7.79
N ARG A 281 9.34 9.48 7.70
CA ARG A 281 10.14 9.45 6.48
C ARG A 281 10.39 8.00 6.12
N CYS A 282 10.31 7.68 4.84
CA CYS A 282 10.79 6.40 4.37
C CYS A 282 12.32 6.37 4.36
N ARG A 283 12.91 5.33 4.96
CA ARG A 283 14.36 5.12 4.98
C ARG A 283 14.85 4.20 3.86
N ALA A 284 13.99 3.84 2.91
CA ALA A 284 14.35 2.94 1.81
C ALA A 284 15.41 3.55 0.86
N CYS A 285 15.39 4.87 0.67
CA CYS A 285 16.44 5.60 -0.06
C CYS A 285 16.58 7.03 0.51
N ALA A 286 17.52 7.81 -0.01
CA ALA A 286 17.69 9.20 0.41
C ALA A 286 16.53 10.08 -0.06
N SER A 287 15.88 10.79 0.86
CA SER A 287 14.90 11.85 0.57
C SER A 287 14.70 12.74 1.79
N GLU A 288 14.34 14.00 1.55
CA GLU A 288 14.04 14.98 2.60
C GLU A 288 12.55 15.04 2.96
N GLY A 289 11.69 14.55 2.05
CA GLY A 289 10.23 14.63 2.14
C GLY A 289 9.68 13.94 3.39
N ARG A 290 8.82 14.64 4.14
CA ARG A 290 8.15 14.13 5.34
C ARG A 290 6.66 13.92 5.09
N GLY A 291 6.11 12.93 5.76
CA GLY A 291 4.69 12.61 5.69
C GLY A 291 4.34 11.75 4.49
N ARG A 292 3.19 11.09 4.63
CA ARG A 292 2.70 10.16 3.61
C ARG A 292 1.81 10.90 2.62
N ILE A 293 2.10 10.73 1.34
CA ILE A 293 1.43 11.45 0.24
C ILE A 293 0.45 10.56 -0.52
N ALA A 294 0.60 9.23 -0.42
CA ALA A 294 -0.31 8.25 -1.00
C ALA A 294 -0.18 6.90 -0.31
N GLN A 295 -1.26 6.13 -0.30
CA GLN A 295 -1.26 4.71 0.06
C GLN A 295 -1.71 3.91 -1.16
N LEU A 296 -0.75 3.39 -1.93
CA LEU A 296 -0.96 2.66 -3.16
C LEU A 296 -1.63 1.30 -2.91
N THR A 297 -2.46 0.83 -3.84
CA THR A 297 -2.80 -0.60 -3.87
C THR A 297 -1.51 -1.43 -3.98
N LEU A 298 -1.49 -2.63 -3.40
CA LEU A 298 -0.31 -3.50 -3.37
C LEU A 298 0.32 -3.69 -4.76
N LEU A 299 -0.51 -3.90 -5.78
CA LEU A 299 -0.06 -4.07 -7.15
C LEU A 299 0.56 -2.80 -7.74
N SER A 300 -0.06 -1.63 -7.53
CA SER A 300 0.54 -0.34 -7.95
C SER A 300 1.88 -0.07 -7.25
N PHE A 301 2.01 -0.43 -5.97
CA PHE A 301 3.24 -0.25 -5.20
C PHE A 301 4.39 -1.10 -5.75
N ILE A 302 4.16 -2.40 -5.95
CA ILE A 302 5.16 -3.32 -6.53
C ILE A 302 5.50 -2.91 -7.96
N GLY A 303 4.48 -2.53 -8.73
CA GLY A 303 4.60 -2.07 -10.10
C GLY A 303 5.55 -0.88 -10.27
N LEU A 304 5.39 0.10 -9.39
CA LEU A 304 6.30 1.25 -9.26
C LEU A 304 7.68 0.88 -8.69
N GLY A 305 8.00 -0.40 -8.51
CA GLY A 305 9.31 -0.87 -8.04
C GLY A 305 9.45 -0.88 -6.52
N GLY A 306 8.35 -0.78 -5.77
CA GLY A 306 8.37 -0.93 -4.32
C GLY A 306 8.66 -2.38 -3.89
N SER A 307 9.29 -2.52 -2.72
CA SER A 307 9.46 -3.78 -2.01
C SER A 307 8.48 -3.81 -0.83
N PRO A 308 7.42 -4.63 -0.85
CA PRO A 308 6.36 -4.57 0.16
C PRO A 308 6.83 -4.77 1.59
N GLU A 309 7.86 -5.60 1.82
CA GLU A 309 8.49 -5.82 3.11
C GLU A 309 9.17 -4.57 3.71
N ALA A 310 9.55 -3.61 2.87
CA ALA A 310 10.03 -2.31 3.32
C ALA A 310 8.87 -1.37 3.72
N GLY A 311 7.64 -1.67 3.28
CA GLY A 311 6.41 -0.93 3.62
C GLY A 311 6.26 0.46 2.99
N CYS A 312 7.34 1.05 2.47
CA CYS A 312 7.34 2.39 1.91
C CYS A 312 8.41 2.58 0.82
N PHE A 313 8.26 3.65 0.03
CA PHE A 313 9.34 4.28 -0.74
C PHE A 313 9.16 5.80 -0.77
N ASN A 314 10.23 6.53 -1.06
CA ASN A 314 10.14 7.97 -1.29
C ASN A 314 9.54 8.24 -2.66
N ALA A 315 8.59 9.17 -2.71
CA ALA A 315 7.84 9.43 -3.91
C ALA A 315 7.62 10.93 -4.12
N THR A 316 7.52 11.29 -5.39
CA THR A 316 7.06 12.59 -5.84
C THR A 316 5.71 12.42 -6.52
N LEU A 317 4.71 13.13 -5.99
CA LEU A 317 3.36 13.19 -6.50
C LEU A 317 3.17 14.48 -7.28
N THR A 318 2.60 14.37 -8.48
CA THR A 318 2.19 15.51 -9.30
C THR A 318 0.69 15.40 -9.60
N VAL A 319 -0.03 16.49 -9.38
CA VAL A 319 -1.45 16.67 -9.72
C VAL A 319 -1.56 17.73 -10.83
N GLY A 320 -2.58 17.59 -11.66
CA GLY A 320 -3.00 18.55 -12.68
C GLY A 320 -4.52 18.68 -12.64
#